data_AF-A0A8H4V6Y1-F1
#
_entry.id   AF-A0A8H4V6Y1-F1
#
_cell.length_a   1.000
_cell.length_b   1.000
_cell.length_c   1.000
_cell.angle_alpha   90.00
_cell.angle_beta   90.00
_cell.angle_gamma   90.00
#
_symmetry.space_group_name_H-M   'P 1'
#
loop_
_entity.id
_entity.type
_entity.pdbx_description
1 polymer ?
#
loop_
_entity_poly.entity_id
_entity_poly.type
_entity_poly.pdbx_seq_one_letter_code
_entity_poly.pdbx_strand_id
1 'polypeptide(L)'
;MPVPLLGRLHPAEYLALVASFLLVGLEAIIRVFTLALPPFLVSLCYRASRRIFNRFSSPEQKRAENKRKSISTSVRDASDFVELCRLWGYEAEEHIVQTTDGYLLGIHRLQWRKGEEGQRVNHGPTSIKKRIAYLHHGLLMNSEVWVCLTDEQRCLPFELLERGFDVWFGNNRGNKYSKKAIHSSPTSVKFWDFSMDEFAFHDIPDTISYILDTTQQKSLSYIGFSQGTAQAFATLAIHPRLNSQVNVFIGLAPAMAPAGLSNGIVDSLVKASPSVLYLMFGRRSILSSATMWETLFYPPLFCRLIDMGLSFLFKWQTSNISTSQKLAAYPHLYSFTSTKSVVHWFQIIRNRCFQMYDDDVHQPMSVSTSQKYSKVAKYPTRNIRTPIVLVYGGSDSLVDIGSMLKELPPQTVATEIPHYEHLDFLWARDVDQQVFQHVFDALDGFTNAEHTTAEYDRYRLVRNESLIGSGYSLVKHRGSESDASTMGSNDGQPSSPQIHQHRAREHHDDSPPQSKLPNRRLSPKTADPEQEKSTRAGAKRCGAARDFATGIEPGTGNGDATGVSAVEARNGDGAAAKNTAAGDDGKGGTEEKQQ
;
A
#
# COMPACT_ATOMS: atom_id res chain seq x y z
N MET A 1 39.85 26.67 -4.42
CA MET A 1 38.39 26.44 -4.38
C MET A 1 38.16 24.94 -4.27
N PRO A 2 37.56 24.40 -3.20
CA PRO A 2 37.15 23.01 -3.23
C PRO A 2 35.90 22.91 -4.12
N VAL A 3 35.98 22.09 -5.15
CA VAL A 3 34.82 21.70 -5.97
C VAL A 3 33.79 21.10 -5.01
N PRO A 4 32.49 21.47 -5.06
CA PRO A 4 31.49 21.05 -4.05
C PRO A 4 31.24 19.53 -3.99
N LEU A 5 31.82 18.78 -4.92
CA LEU A 5 31.92 17.33 -4.84
C LEU A 5 33.15 16.84 -4.09
N LEU A 6 34.33 17.46 -4.20
CA LEU A 6 35.60 16.98 -3.63
C LEU A 6 35.75 17.36 -2.15
N GLY A 7 35.66 16.35 -1.27
CA GLY A 7 36.03 16.45 0.14
C GLY A 7 34.99 15.96 1.15
N ARG A 8 33.76 15.62 0.73
CA ARG A 8 32.72 15.08 1.63
C ARG A 8 32.55 13.57 1.57
N LEU A 9 33.13 12.94 0.54
CA LEU A 9 32.94 11.53 0.24
C LEU A 9 34.29 10.81 0.26
N HIS A 10 34.32 9.58 0.75
CA HIS A 10 35.51 8.72 0.65
C HIS A 10 35.78 8.39 -0.85
N PRO A 11 37.03 8.11 -1.29
CA PRO A 11 37.31 7.68 -2.66
C PRO A 11 36.40 6.55 -3.20
N ALA A 12 36.01 5.63 -2.32
CA ALA A 12 35.08 4.55 -2.62
C ALA A 12 33.65 5.05 -2.91
N GLU A 13 33.23 6.14 -2.28
CA GLU A 13 31.91 6.74 -2.46
C GLU A 13 31.83 7.55 -3.77
N TYR A 14 32.94 8.16 -4.23
CA TYR A 14 32.99 8.70 -5.60
C TYR A 14 32.91 7.60 -6.66
N LEU A 15 33.59 6.48 -6.44
CA LEU A 15 33.52 5.34 -7.35
C LEU A 15 32.08 4.81 -7.44
N ALA A 16 31.41 4.68 -6.28
CA ALA A 16 30.01 4.28 -6.21
C ALA A 16 29.09 5.29 -6.90
N LEU A 17 29.35 6.59 -6.74
CA LEU A 17 28.59 7.65 -7.42
C LEU A 17 28.75 7.58 -8.95
N VAL A 18 29.97 7.40 -9.45
CA VAL A 18 30.24 7.23 -10.89
C VAL A 18 29.59 5.95 -11.42
N ALA A 19 29.68 4.85 -10.68
CA ALA A 19 28.99 3.61 -11.03
C ALA A 19 27.46 3.79 -11.05
N SER A 20 26.90 4.58 -10.15
CA SER A 20 25.48 4.93 -10.12
C SER A 20 25.08 5.74 -11.35
N PHE A 21 25.90 6.72 -11.77
CA PHE A 21 25.68 7.46 -13.02
C PHE A 21 25.74 6.57 -14.27
N LEU A 22 26.64 5.59 -14.30
CA LEU A 22 26.72 4.61 -15.39
C LEU A 22 25.50 3.69 -15.43
N LEU A 23 25.05 3.19 -14.28
CA LEU A 23 23.83 2.38 -14.16
C LEU A 23 22.59 3.15 -14.61
N VAL A 24 22.53 4.44 -14.31
CA VAL A 24 21.47 5.34 -14.77
C VAL A 24 21.53 5.57 -16.28
N GLY A 25 22.72 5.85 -16.83
CA GLY A 25 22.88 6.02 -18.27
C GLY A 25 22.43 4.76 -19.02
N LEU A 26 22.77 3.60 -18.47
CA LEU A 26 22.29 2.31 -18.95
C LEU A 26 20.76 2.19 -18.85
N GLU A 27 20.15 2.64 -17.75
CA GLU A 27 18.70 2.64 -17.57
C GLU A 27 17.97 3.51 -18.62
N ALA A 28 18.49 4.70 -18.91
CA ALA A 28 17.97 5.58 -19.94
C ALA A 28 18.07 4.94 -21.34
N ILE A 29 19.19 4.28 -21.63
CA ILE A 29 19.40 3.53 -22.88
C ILE A 29 18.40 2.36 -22.97
N ILE A 30 18.24 1.58 -21.90
CA ILE A 30 17.30 0.46 -21.84
C ILE A 30 15.87 0.95 -22.05
N ARG A 31 15.45 2.07 -21.45
CA ARG A 31 14.11 2.66 -21.69
C ARG A 31 13.86 2.95 -23.18
N VAL A 32 14.84 3.51 -23.88
CA VAL A 32 14.72 3.83 -25.32
C VAL A 32 14.62 2.56 -26.17
N PHE A 33 15.47 1.57 -25.92
CA PHE A 33 15.44 0.29 -26.65
C PHE A 33 14.20 -0.54 -26.36
N THR A 34 13.61 -0.40 -25.18
CA THR A 34 12.48 -1.24 -24.75
C THR A 34 11.13 -0.76 -25.27
N LEU A 35 10.94 0.55 -25.49
CA LEU A 35 9.73 1.08 -26.13
C LEU A 35 9.57 0.63 -27.59
N ALA A 36 10.65 0.18 -28.23
CA ALA A 36 10.69 -0.27 -29.61
C ALA A 36 10.97 -1.77 -29.76
N LEU A 37 10.89 -2.56 -28.66
CA LEU A 37 11.33 -3.95 -28.65
C LEU A 37 10.31 -4.87 -29.38
N PRO A 38 10.67 -5.50 -30.51
CA PRO A 38 9.75 -6.39 -31.20
C PRO A 38 9.46 -7.66 -30.37
N PRO A 39 8.28 -8.29 -30.51
CA PRO A 39 7.90 -9.48 -29.75
C PRO A 39 8.89 -10.65 -29.83
N PHE A 40 9.62 -10.77 -30.95
CA PHE A 40 10.65 -11.81 -31.10
C PHE A 40 11.84 -11.61 -30.15
N LEU A 41 12.22 -10.35 -29.86
CA LEU A 41 13.30 -10.03 -28.91
C LEU A 41 12.86 -10.29 -27.47
N VAL A 42 11.60 -10.00 -27.11
CA VAL A 42 11.04 -10.38 -25.82
C VAL A 42 11.12 -11.91 -25.64
N SER A 43 10.72 -12.68 -26.66
CA SER A 43 10.85 -14.14 -26.64
C SER A 43 12.30 -14.61 -26.54
N LEU A 44 13.23 -13.93 -27.22
CA LEU A 44 14.66 -14.24 -27.16
C LEU A 44 15.23 -14.00 -25.76
N CYS A 45 14.95 -12.84 -25.15
CA CYS A 45 15.37 -12.50 -23.80
C CYS A 45 14.75 -13.43 -22.76
N TYR A 46 13.48 -13.80 -22.91
CA TYR A 46 12.82 -14.79 -22.07
C TYR A 46 13.51 -16.17 -22.18
N ARG A 47 13.82 -16.62 -23.40
CA ARG A 47 14.55 -17.89 -23.62
C ARG A 47 15.96 -17.84 -23.05
N ALA A 48 16.66 -16.72 -23.23
CA ALA A 48 18.01 -16.51 -22.71
C ALA A 48 18.03 -16.52 -21.17
N SER A 49 17.12 -15.78 -20.53
CA SER A 49 16.97 -15.75 -19.07
C SER A 49 16.60 -17.12 -18.51
N ARG A 50 15.71 -17.87 -19.18
CA ARG A 50 15.40 -19.26 -18.81
C ARG A 50 16.61 -20.19 -18.89
N ARG A 51 17.46 -20.05 -19.93
CA ARG A 51 18.72 -20.82 -20.05
C ARG A 51 19.70 -20.49 -18.91
N ILE A 52 19.85 -19.20 -18.59
CA ILE A 52 20.69 -18.74 -17.48
C ILE A 52 20.18 -19.34 -16.17
N PHE A 53 18.88 -19.21 -15.89
CA PHE A 53 18.27 -19.81 -14.70
C PHE A 53 18.54 -21.32 -14.61
N ASN A 54 18.32 -22.06 -15.69
CA ASN A 54 18.52 -23.52 -15.71
C ASN A 54 19.98 -23.95 -15.47
N ARG A 55 20.95 -23.11 -15.88
CA ARG A 55 22.39 -23.32 -15.68
C ARG A 55 22.81 -23.13 -14.22
N PHE A 56 22.17 -22.19 -13.52
CA PHE A 56 22.52 -21.80 -12.14
C PHE A 56 21.48 -22.24 -11.10
N SER A 57 20.61 -23.21 -11.41
CA SER A 57 19.58 -23.68 -10.47
C SER A 57 19.83 -25.12 -10.02
N SER A 58 19.67 -25.35 -8.71
CA SER A 58 19.80 -26.66 -8.09
C SER A 58 18.66 -27.61 -8.50
N PRO A 59 18.85 -28.94 -8.43
CA PRO A 59 17.80 -29.91 -8.73
C PRO A 59 16.54 -29.76 -7.85
N GLU A 60 16.70 -29.32 -6.61
CA GLU A 60 15.60 -29.06 -5.67
C GLU A 60 14.76 -27.85 -6.08
N GLN A 61 15.39 -26.78 -6.55
CA GLN A 61 14.72 -25.60 -7.09
C GLN A 61 13.89 -25.96 -8.34
N LYS A 62 14.41 -26.85 -9.19
CA LYS A 62 13.69 -27.38 -10.37
C LYS A 62 12.49 -28.26 -9.98
N ARG A 63 12.57 -29.00 -8.86
CA ARG A 63 11.44 -29.81 -8.35
C ARG A 63 10.35 -28.94 -7.71
N ALA A 64 10.71 -27.93 -6.94
CA ALA A 64 9.77 -26.96 -6.39
C ALA A 64 9.01 -26.20 -7.50
N GLU A 65 9.70 -25.89 -8.59
CA GLU A 65 9.14 -25.30 -9.80
C GLU A 65 8.18 -26.23 -10.55
N ASN A 66 8.49 -27.53 -10.63
CA ASN A 66 7.61 -28.53 -11.26
C ASN A 66 6.37 -28.86 -10.41
N LYS A 67 6.41 -28.65 -9.09
CA LYS A 67 5.28 -28.87 -8.17
C LYS A 67 4.27 -27.71 -8.17
N ARG A 68 4.16 -26.99 -9.30
CA ARG A 68 3.26 -25.84 -9.51
C ARG A 68 1.80 -26.23 -9.23
N LYS A 69 1.22 -25.65 -8.17
CA LYS A 69 -0.24 -25.52 -8.05
C LYS A 69 -0.73 -24.55 -9.13
N SER A 70 -1.88 -24.85 -9.74
CA SER A 70 -2.58 -23.98 -10.70
C SER A 70 -2.72 -22.53 -10.21
N ILE A 71 -2.93 -22.34 -8.90
CA ILE A 71 -3.20 -21.02 -8.30
C ILE A 71 -2.04 -20.03 -8.36
N SER A 72 -0.79 -20.45 -8.14
CA SER A 72 0.37 -19.54 -8.17
C SER A 72 0.59 -18.97 -9.57
N THR A 73 0.30 -19.75 -10.61
CA THR A 73 0.34 -19.28 -12.00
C THR A 73 -0.84 -18.37 -12.30
N SER A 74 -2.04 -18.71 -11.83
CA SER A 74 -3.24 -17.89 -12.04
C SER A 74 -3.11 -16.52 -11.38
N VAL A 75 -2.62 -16.46 -10.13
CA VAL A 75 -2.35 -15.19 -9.43
C VAL A 75 -1.32 -14.37 -10.18
N ARG A 76 -0.18 -14.97 -10.56
CA ARG A 76 0.89 -14.28 -11.30
C ARG A 76 0.41 -13.66 -12.61
N ASP A 77 -0.42 -14.41 -13.33
CA ASP A 77 -0.86 -14.03 -14.68
C ASP A 77 -2.12 -13.15 -14.63
N ALA A 78 -2.67 -12.87 -13.43
CA ALA A 78 -3.78 -11.96 -13.26
C ALA A 78 -3.39 -10.54 -13.67
N SER A 79 -4.24 -9.90 -14.45
CA SER A 79 -3.96 -8.60 -15.04
C SER A 79 -4.16 -7.43 -14.08
N ASP A 80 -5.11 -7.55 -13.15
CA ASP A 80 -5.53 -6.48 -12.25
C ASP A 80 -6.08 -6.99 -10.90
N PHE A 81 -6.43 -6.05 -10.03
CA PHE A 81 -6.98 -6.30 -8.70
C PHE A 81 -8.30 -7.08 -8.75
N VAL A 82 -9.16 -6.79 -9.73
CA VAL A 82 -10.48 -7.41 -9.85
C VAL A 82 -10.32 -8.89 -10.22
N GLU A 83 -9.42 -9.21 -11.14
CA GLU A 83 -9.08 -10.59 -11.50
C GLU A 83 -8.49 -11.35 -10.31
N LEU A 84 -7.57 -10.74 -9.55
CA LEU A 84 -7.02 -11.34 -8.32
C LEU A 84 -8.10 -11.71 -7.30
N CYS A 85 -9.08 -10.85 -7.09
CA CYS A 85 -10.22 -11.13 -6.20
C CYS A 85 -11.12 -12.23 -6.77
N ARG A 86 -11.40 -12.19 -8.08
CA ARG A 86 -12.24 -13.17 -8.78
C ARG A 86 -11.67 -14.58 -8.73
N LEU A 87 -10.34 -14.75 -8.73
CA LEU A 87 -9.69 -16.06 -8.56
C LEU A 87 -10.11 -16.78 -7.27
N TRP A 88 -10.48 -16.01 -6.24
CA TRP A 88 -10.93 -16.51 -4.94
C TRP A 88 -12.45 -16.46 -4.77
N GLY A 89 -13.19 -16.08 -5.81
CA GLY A 89 -14.65 -15.98 -5.80
C GLY A 89 -15.19 -14.69 -5.18
N TYR A 90 -14.37 -13.64 -5.08
CA TYR A 90 -14.80 -12.33 -4.59
C TYR A 90 -15.04 -11.34 -5.73
N GLU A 91 -16.14 -10.60 -5.65
CA GLU A 91 -16.46 -9.51 -6.58
C GLU A 91 -15.97 -8.18 -6.01
N ALA A 92 -15.18 -7.45 -6.81
CA ALA A 92 -14.61 -6.16 -6.45
C ALA A 92 -15.26 -5.01 -7.23
N GLU A 93 -15.51 -3.90 -6.53
CA GLU A 93 -15.91 -2.63 -7.14
C GLU A 93 -14.68 -1.73 -7.34
N GLU A 94 -14.68 -0.97 -8.44
CA GLU A 94 -13.70 0.07 -8.72
C GLU A 94 -14.36 1.44 -8.59
N HIS A 95 -13.67 2.37 -7.93
CA HIS A 95 -14.13 3.73 -7.72
C HIS A 95 -13.06 4.74 -8.16
N ILE A 96 -13.51 5.87 -8.70
CA ILE A 96 -12.63 6.98 -9.07
C ILE A 96 -12.83 8.12 -8.08
N VAL A 97 -11.78 8.44 -7.34
CA VAL A 97 -11.74 9.59 -6.43
C VAL A 97 -11.00 10.72 -7.13
N GLN A 98 -11.61 11.90 -7.18
CA GLN A 98 -10.91 13.11 -7.62
C GLN A 98 -10.35 13.84 -6.40
N THR A 99 -9.04 14.03 -6.36
CA THR A 99 -8.41 14.84 -5.32
C THR A 99 -8.67 16.32 -5.56
N THR A 100 -8.58 17.11 -4.50
CA THR A 100 -8.74 18.56 -4.49
C THR A 100 -7.77 19.30 -5.42
N ASP A 101 -6.60 18.72 -5.69
CA ASP A 101 -5.62 19.23 -6.66
C ASP A 101 -5.70 18.57 -8.05
N GLY A 102 -6.71 17.72 -8.29
CA GLY A 102 -7.11 17.26 -9.62
C GLY A 102 -6.50 15.94 -10.10
N TYR A 103 -5.92 15.12 -9.23
CA TYR A 103 -5.57 13.74 -9.56
C TYR A 103 -6.80 12.84 -9.49
N LEU A 104 -6.84 11.81 -10.34
CA LEU A 104 -7.88 10.80 -10.35
C LEU A 104 -7.29 9.49 -9.82
N LEU A 105 -7.74 9.08 -8.64
CA LEU A 105 -7.28 7.89 -7.95
C LEU A 105 -8.26 6.74 -8.19
N GLY A 106 -7.76 5.63 -8.74
CA GLY A 106 -8.52 4.39 -8.86
C GLY A 106 -8.40 3.57 -7.58
N ILE A 107 -9.45 3.57 -6.76
CA ILE A 107 -9.50 2.80 -5.50
C ILE A 107 -10.41 1.58 -5.68
N HIS A 108 -10.18 0.55 -4.87
CA HIS A 108 -10.94 -0.70 -4.95
C HIS A 108 -11.74 -0.94 -3.67
N ARG A 109 -12.81 -1.72 -3.80
CA ARG A 109 -13.67 -2.08 -2.68
C ARG A 109 -14.12 -3.54 -2.78
N LEU A 110 -14.10 -4.23 -1.64
CA LEU A 110 -14.72 -5.53 -1.41
C LEU A 110 -15.79 -5.37 -0.33
N GLN A 111 -17.06 -5.47 -0.72
CA GLN A 111 -18.19 -5.27 0.21
C GLN A 111 -19.01 -6.54 0.48
N TRP A 112 -18.93 -7.55 -0.38
CA TRP A 112 -19.71 -8.78 -0.27
C TRP A 112 -18.85 -9.95 0.20
N ARG A 113 -19.23 -10.57 1.30
CA ARG A 113 -18.76 -11.95 1.58
C ARG A 113 -19.42 -12.90 0.61
N LYS A 114 -18.90 -14.12 0.49
CA LYS A 114 -19.45 -15.14 -0.39
C LYS A 114 -20.94 -15.39 -0.08
N GLY A 115 -21.79 -15.23 -1.08
CA GLY A 115 -23.26 -15.38 -0.96
C GLY A 115 -24.02 -14.09 -0.62
N GLU A 116 -23.35 -12.95 -0.46
CA GLU A 116 -23.99 -11.64 -0.29
C GLU A 116 -24.03 -10.80 -1.57
N GLU A 117 -23.61 -11.35 -2.71
CA GLU A 117 -23.46 -10.61 -3.96
C GLU A 117 -24.78 -9.92 -4.36
N GLY A 118 -24.68 -8.66 -4.76
CA GLY A 118 -25.83 -7.83 -5.14
C GLY A 118 -26.64 -7.22 -3.99
N GLN A 119 -26.34 -7.55 -2.73
CA GLN A 119 -26.98 -6.88 -1.59
C GLN A 119 -26.41 -5.47 -1.39
N ARG A 120 -27.24 -4.50 -1.03
CA ARG A 120 -26.75 -3.14 -0.73
C ARG A 120 -25.99 -3.15 0.59
N VAL A 121 -24.74 -2.69 0.58
CA VAL A 121 -23.91 -2.54 1.77
C VAL A 121 -23.67 -1.06 2.05
N ASN A 122 -23.93 -0.65 3.29
CA ASN A 122 -23.77 0.69 3.83
C ASN A 122 -24.60 1.81 3.17
N HIS A 123 -25.17 1.60 1.98
CA HIS A 123 -25.95 2.61 1.27
C HIS A 123 -27.49 2.49 1.47
N GLY A 124 -28.04 3.39 2.30
CA GLY A 124 -29.48 3.52 2.55
C GLY A 124 -29.98 2.82 3.83
N PRO A 125 -31.27 2.95 4.19
CA PRO A 125 -31.81 2.40 5.44
C PRO A 125 -31.88 0.87 5.46
N THR A 126 -32.12 0.23 4.30
CA THR A 126 -32.30 -1.22 4.16
C THR A 126 -31.02 -1.97 3.81
N SER A 127 -29.88 -1.28 3.78
CA SER A 127 -28.58 -1.89 3.46
C SER A 127 -28.02 -2.65 4.65
N ILE A 128 -27.24 -3.71 4.40
CA ILE A 128 -26.38 -4.31 5.42
C ILE A 128 -25.42 -3.23 5.94
N LYS A 129 -25.33 -3.06 7.25
CA LYS A 129 -24.38 -2.14 7.88
C LYS A 129 -23.11 -2.89 8.25
N LYS A 130 -21.99 -2.48 7.67
CA LYS A 130 -20.66 -3.06 7.90
C LYS A 130 -19.69 -1.96 8.30
N ARG A 131 -18.78 -2.29 9.23
CA ARG A 131 -17.69 -1.39 9.59
C ARG A 131 -16.68 -1.31 8.45
N ILE A 132 -16.05 -0.17 8.28
CA ILE A 132 -15.11 0.06 7.19
C ILE A 132 -13.68 -0.21 7.62
N ALA A 133 -12.96 -0.99 6.82
CA ALA A 133 -11.51 -1.17 6.92
C ALA A 133 -10.87 -0.60 5.65
N TYR A 134 -10.07 0.45 5.78
CA TYR A 134 -9.36 1.09 4.69
C TYR A 134 -7.87 0.69 4.72
N LEU A 135 -7.41 -0.01 3.69
CA LEU A 135 -6.06 -0.55 3.57
C LEU A 135 -5.23 0.29 2.59
N HIS A 136 -4.02 0.68 3.00
CA HIS A 136 -3.15 1.52 2.18
C HIS A 136 -1.73 0.96 2.04
N HIS A 137 -1.26 0.85 0.79
CA HIS A 137 -0.04 0.15 0.41
C HIS A 137 1.26 0.95 0.69
N GLY A 138 2.40 0.29 0.51
CA GLY A 138 3.74 0.84 0.73
C GLY A 138 4.32 1.66 -0.45
N LEU A 139 5.61 2.01 -0.33
CA LEU A 139 6.35 2.74 -1.36
C LEU A 139 6.48 1.87 -2.61
N LEU A 140 6.31 2.45 -3.81
CA LEU A 140 6.40 1.75 -5.10
C LEU A 140 5.44 0.56 -5.22
N MET A 141 4.29 0.58 -4.56
CA MET A 141 3.28 -0.49 -4.60
C MET A 141 1.94 0.02 -5.13
N ASN A 142 0.96 -0.88 -5.19
CA ASN A 142 -0.45 -0.61 -5.46
C ASN A 142 -1.33 -1.54 -4.61
N SER A 143 -2.66 -1.45 -4.74
CA SER A 143 -3.62 -2.24 -3.96
C SER A 143 -3.53 -3.76 -4.13
N GLU A 144 -2.97 -4.28 -5.23
CA GLU A 144 -2.86 -5.72 -5.50
C GLU A 144 -2.02 -6.47 -4.47
N VAL A 145 -1.06 -5.78 -3.83
CA VAL A 145 -0.15 -6.41 -2.85
C VAL A 145 -0.90 -7.04 -1.67
N TRP A 146 -2.10 -6.55 -1.38
CA TRP A 146 -2.96 -7.07 -0.32
C TRP A 146 -3.69 -8.37 -0.68
N VAL A 147 -3.87 -8.67 -1.97
CA VAL A 147 -4.73 -9.76 -2.47
C VAL A 147 -4.02 -10.77 -3.37
N CYS A 148 -2.74 -10.57 -3.68
CA CYS A 148 -1.93 -11.48 -4.51
C CYS A 148 -1.39 -12.72 -3.77
N LEU A 149 -2.18 -13.27 -2.84
CA LEU A 149 -1.82 -14.45 -2.06
C LEU A 149 -2.18 -15.76 -2.77
N THR A 150 -1.37 -16.78 -2.53
CA THR A 150 -1.58 -18.16 -3.02
C THR A 150 -2.50 -18.99 -2.13
N ASP A 151 -2.99 -18.40 -1.04
CA ASP A 151 -3.88 -19.01 -0.06
C ASP A 151 -4.91 -17.98 0.42
N GLU A 152 -6.17 -18.38 0.51
CA GLU A 152 -7.29 -17.49 0.82
C GLU A 152 -7.24 -17.06 2.28
N GLN A 153 -7.05 -18.01 3.20
CA GLN A 153 -7.09 -17.74 4.65
C GLN A 153 -5.91 -16.90 5.15
N ARG A 154 -4.83 -16.81 4.34
CA ARG A 154 -3.69 -15.93 4.64
C ARG A 154 -3.87 -14.51 4.12
N CYS A 155 -4.99 -14.21 3.46
CA CYS A 155 -5.28 -12.91 2.88
C CYS A 155 -6.08 -12.06 3.87
N LEU A 156 -5.42 -11.11 4.53
CA LEU A 156 -6.04 -10.24 5.56
C LEU A 156 -7.35 -9.59 5.08
N PRO A 157 -7.42 -9.01 3.87
CA PRO A 157 -8.66 -8.40 3.39
C PRO A 157 -9.82 -9.39 3.23
N PHE A 158 -9.56 -10.63 2.79
CA PHE A 158 -10.61 -11.65 2.66
C PHE A 158 -11.12 -12.07 4.04
N GLU A 159 -10.24 -12.27 5.01
CA GLU A 159 -10.64 -12.56 6.39
C GLU A 159 -11.42 -11.41 7.05
N LEU A 160 -11.07 -10.15 6.75
CA LEU A 160 -11.85 -8.99 7.20
C LEU A 160 -13.25 -8.98 6.58
N LEU A 161 -13.36 -9.28 5.28
CA LEU A 161 -14.62 -9.35 4.57
C LEU A 161 -15.54 -10.44 5.12
N GLU A 162 -15.02 -11.63 5.37
CA GLU A 162 -15.75 -12.75 5.99
C GLU A 162 -16.17 -12.44 7.45
N ARG A 163 -15.41 -11.58 8.14
CA ARG A 163 -15.77 -11.03 9.45
C ARG A 163 -16.82 -9.91 9.40
N GLY A 164 -17.31 -9.56 8.21
CA GLY A 164 -18.38 -8.57 8.04
C GLY A 164 -17.89 -7.12 7.93
N PHE A 165 -16.63 -6.89 7.54
CA PHE A 165 -16.15 -5.56 7.18
C PHE A 165 -16.47 -5.21 5.71
N ASP A 166 -16.61 -3.92 5.45
CA ASP A 166 -16.58 -3.31 4.12
C ASP A 166 -15.16 -2.82 3.86
N VAL A 167 -14.44 -3.49 2.96
CA VAL A 167 -12.98 -3.36 2.84
C VAL A 167 -12.63 -2.50 1.63
N TRP A 168 -11.91 -1.42 1.86
CA TRP A 168 -11.48 -0.45 0.85
C TRP A 168 -9.97 -0.44 0.69
N PHE A 169 -9.48 -0.20 -0.53
CA PHE A 169 -8.06 -0.23 -0.86
C PHE A 169 -7.67 1.05 -1.58
N GLY A 170 -6.80 1.84 -0.94
CA GLY A 170 -6.29 3.08 -1.52
C GLY A 170 -5.17 2.85 -2.53
N ASN A 171 -5.02 3.79 -3.46
CA ASN A 171 -3.93 3.84 -4.43
C ASN A 171 -3.40 5.27 -4.55
N ASN A 172 -2.09 5.45 -4.37
CA ASN A 172 -1.46 6.76 -4.50
C ASN A 172 -1.46 7.26 -5.94
N ARG A 173 -1.57 8.58 -6.12
CA ARG A 173 -1.32 9.25 -7.40
C ARG A 173 -0.05 8.74 -8.08
N GLY A 174 -0.14 8.57 -9.39
CA GLY A 174 0.96 8.13 -10.26
C GLY A 174 1.18 6.62 -10.35
N ASN A 175 0.62 5.81 -9.44
CA ASN A 175 0.74 4.35 -9.51
C ASN A 175 -0.10 3.72 -10.66
N LYS A 176 -0.10 2.39 -10.78
CA LYS A 176 -0.79 1.62 -11.84
C LYS A 176 -2.26 2.05 -12.05
N TYR A 177 -2.98 2.33 -10.96
CA TYR A 177 -4.41 2.63 -10.97
C TYR A 177 -4.73 4.14 -10.94
N SER A 178 -3.76 4.96 -10.57
CA SER A 178 -3.98 6.40 -10.31
C SER A 178 -3.10 7.30 -11.20
N LYS A 179 -2.89 6.91 -12.46
CA LYS A 179 -2.02 7.62 -13.42
C LYS A 179 -2.78 8.59 -14.34
N LYS A 180 -3.69 9.40 -13.79
CA LYS A 180 -4.46 10.41 -14.53
C LYS A 180 -4.71 11.64 -13.67
N ALA A 181 -4.63 12.82 -14.27
CA ALA A 181 -4.96 14.09 -13.63
C ALA A 181 -5.65 15.02 -14.63
N ILE A 182 -6.52 15.92 -14.16
CA ILE A 182 -7.30 16.83 -15.02
C ILE A 182 -6.47 18.02 -15.51
N HIS A 183 -5.39 18.38 -14.80
CA HIS A 183 -4.58 19.58 -15.07
C HIS A 183 -3.21 19.29 -15.70
N SER A 184 -2.82 18.02 -15.82
CA SER A 184 -1.49 17.65 -16.33
C SER A 184 -1.46 16.26 -16.94
N SER A 185 -0.75 16.12 -18.06
CA SER A 185 -0.51 14.82 -18.70
C SER A 185 0.50 13.99 -17.90
N PRO A 186 0.32 12.65 -17.77
CA PRO A 186 1.32 11.74 -17.20
C PRO A 186 2.70 11.75 -17.89
N THR A 187 2.79 12.30 -19.10
CA THR A 187 4.07 12.48 -19.81
C THR A 187 4.83 13.74 -19.37
N SER A 188 4.16 14.69 -18.72
CA SER A 188 4.74 15.96 -18.26
C SER A 188 5.46 15.82 -16.92
N VAL A 189 6.44 16.68 -16.65
CA VAL A 189 7.11 16.74 -15.33
C VAL A 189 6.14 17.18 -14.22
N LYS A 190 5.22 18.11 -14.54
CA LYS A 190 4.22 18.64 -13.59
C LYS A 190 3.35 17.54 -12.96
N PHE A 191 3.01 16.51 -13.71
CA PHE A 191 2.25 15.36 -13.19
C PHE A 191 3.00 14.55 -12.12
N TRP A 192 4.34 14.58 -12.13
CA TRP A 192 5.16 13.82 -11.19
C TRP A 192 5.74 14.69 -10.08
N ASP A 193 5.30 15.93 -9.98
CA ASP A 193 5.76 16.88 -8.96
C ASP A 193 4.96 16.72 -7.66
N PHE A 194 5.05 15.54 -7.06
CA PHE A 194 4.38 15.19 -5.80
C PHE A 194 5.29 14.35 -4.90
N SER A 195 5.00 14.32 -3.61
CA SER A 195 5.74 13.63 -2.56
C SER A 195 4.81 13.17 -1.42
N MET A 196 5.37 12.82 -0.25
CA MET A 196 4.60 12.55 0.97
C MET A 196 3.60 13.67 1.32
N ASP A 197 3.97 14.92 1.03
CA ASP A 197 3.14 16.09 1.34
C ASP A 197 1.80 16.02 0.60
N GLU A 198 1.83 15.84 -0.72
CA GLU A 198 0.61 15.76 -1.51
C GLU A 198 -0.23 14.52 -1.16
N PHE A 199 0.40 13.41 -0.78
CA PHE A 199 -0.37 12.26 -0.28
C PHE A 199 -1.13 12.62 1.00
N ALA A 200 -0.49 13.37 1.91
CA ALA A 200 -1.05 13.75 3.19
C ALA A 200 -2.09 14.87 3.08
N PHE A 201 -1.91 15.81 2.15
CA PHE A 201 -2.83 16.93 1.92
C PHE A 201 -4.06 16.54 1.10
N HIS A 202 -3.93 15.58 0.18
CA HIS A 202 -4.94 15.33 -0.83
C HIS A 202 -5.35 13.85 -0.89
N ASP A 203 -4.42 12.94 -1.21
CA ASP A 203 -4.81 11.54 -1.52
C ASP A 203 -5.54 10.86 -0.37
N ILE A 204 -4.98 10.87 0.84
CA ILE A 204 -5.60 10.22 1.99
C ILE A 204 -6.87 10.95 2.45
N PRO A 205 -6.88 12.28 2.69
CA PRO A 205 -8.09 12.98 3.10
C PRO A 205 -9.25 12.85 2.11
N ASP A 206 -9.00 13.04 0.81
CA ASP A 206 -10.04 13.03 -0.22
C ASP A 206 -10.59 11.60 -0.42
N THR A 207 -9.73 10.58 -0.31
CA THR A 207 -10.16 9.18 -0.34
C THR A 207 -11.02 8.83 0.87
N ILE A 208 -10.61 9.22 2.08
CA ILE A 208 -11.40 8.98 3.30
C ILE A 208 -12.76 9.69 3.19
N SER A 209 -12.79 10.95 2.75
CA SER A 209 -14.05 11.68 2.56
C SER A 209 -14.96 10.95 1.57
N TYR A 210 -14.42 10.57 0.40
CA TYR A 210 -15.18 9.83 -0.61
C TYR A 210 -15.77 8.53 -0.06
N ILE A 211 -14.99 7.76 0.71
CA ILE A 211 -15.46 6.51 1.32
C ILE A 211 -16.60 6.77 2.30
N LEU A 212 -16.44 7.74 3.21
CA LEU A 212 -17.47 8.06 4.21
C LEU A 212 -18.74 8.61 3.56
N ASP A 213 -18.61 9.44 2.52
CA ASP A 213 -19.73 9.97 1.76
C ASP A 213 -20.45 8.87 0.97
N THR A 214 -19.71 7.94 0.36
CA THR A 214 -20.29 6.82 -0.42
C THR A 214 -21.01 5.83 0.49
N THR A 215 -20.44 5.54 1.65
CA THR A 215 -20.95 4.53 2.59
C THR A 215 -21.92 5.10 3.63
N GLN A 216 -22.04 6.43 3.73
CA GLN A 216 -22.83 7.11 4.78
C GLN A 216 -22.41 6.72 6.21
N GLN A 217 -21.19 6.19 6.38
CA GLN A 217 -20.61 5.89 7.68
C GLN A 217 -19.92 7.13 8.23
N LYS A 218 -19.88 7.26 9.57
CA LYS A 218 -19.28 8.41 10.24
C LYS A 218 -17.76 8.31 10.35
N SER A 219 -17.25 7.08 10.37
CA SER A 219 -15.84 6.79 10.60
C SER A 219 -15.42 5.45 10.01
N LEU A 220 -14.11 5.25 9.87
CA LEU A 220 -13.50 4.03 9.35
C LEU A 220 -12.25 3.64 10.15
N SER A 221 -11.75 2.42 9.96
CA SER A 221 -10.46 1.99 10.54
C SER A 221 -9.39 2.01 9.45
N TYR A 222 -8.21 2.57 9.74
CA TYR A 222 -7.11 2.68 8.78
C TYR A 222 -6.07 1.58 9.04
N ILE A 223 -5.68 0.84 8.02
CA ILE A 223 -4.62 -0.18 8.06
C ILE A 223 -3.56 0.19 7.02
N GLY A 224 -2.39 0.63 7.48
CA GLY A 224 -1.28 1.03 6.61
C GLY A 224 -0.18 -0.01 6.59
N PHE A 225 0.46 -0.19 5.44
CA PHE A 225 1.71 -0.94 5.31
C PHE A 225 2.85 -0.02 4.86
N SER A 226 4.01 -0.07 5.54
CA SER A 226 5.21 0.66 5.11
C SER A 226 4.94 2.16 4.90
N GLN A 227 5.19 2.74 3.71
CA GLN A 227 4.83 4.13 3.39
C GLN A 227 3.35 4.45 3.63
N GLY A 228 2.44 3.49 3.53
CA GLY A 228 1.04 3.68 3.87
C GLY A 228 0.84 4.07 5.34
N THR A 229 1.75 3.67 6.23
CA THR A 229 1.79 4.14 7.62
C THR A 229 2.30 5.57 7.73
N ALA A 230 3.36 5.91 6.99
CA ALA A 230 3.92 7.26 6.94
C ALA A 230 2.87 8.28 6.48
N GLN A 231 2.10 7.94 5.45
CA GLN A 231 1.01 8.76 4.94
C GLN A 231 -0.07 8.99 6.00
N ALA A 232 -0.44 7.97 6.78
CA ALA A 232 -1.38 8.11 7.88
C ALA A 232 -0.83 9.00 9.00
N PHE A 233 0.44 8.82 9.40
CA PHE A 233 1.08 9.68 10.40
C PHE A 233 1.08 11.14 9.95
N ALA A 234 1.50 11.43 8.72
CA ALA A 234 1.51 12.78 8.16
C ALA A 234 0.10 13.38 8.09
N THR A 235 -0.85 12.63 7.56
CA THR A 235 -2.24 13.06 7.38
C THR A 235 -2.92 13.38 8.70
N LEU A 236 -2.87 12.44 9.66
CA LEU A 236 -3.52 12.60 10.96
C LEU A 236 -2.85 13.69 11.81
N ALA A 237 -1.55 13.94 11.62
CA ALA A 237 -0.84 15.00 12.32
C ALA A 237 -1.31 16.40 11.90
N ILE A 238 -1.70 16.59 10.63
CA ILE A 238 -2.02 17.90 10.07
C ILE A 238 -3.53 18.12 9.84
N HIS A 239 -4.36 17.08 9.94
CA HIS A 239 -5.82 17.15 9.81
C HIS A 239 -6.56 16.76 11.11
N PRO A 240 -6.88 17.74 11.98
CA PRO A 240 -7.61 17.46 13.22
C PRO A 240 -8.97 16.78 13.00
N ARG A 241 -9.68 17.11 11.91
CA ARG A 241 -10.99 16.52 11.58
C ARG A 241 -10.88 15.01 11.33
N LEU A 242 -9.84 14.55 10.62
CA LEU A 242 -9.65 13.14 10.32
C LEU A 242 -9.44 12.30 11.58
N ASN A 243 -8.91 12.89 12.66
CA ASN A 243 -8.78 12.20 13.94
C ASN A 243 -10.13 11.80 14.55
N SER A 244 -11.22 12.47 14.17
CA SER A 244 -12.60 12.11 14.57
C SER A 244 -13.32 11.20 13.57
N GLN A 245 -12.65 10.84 12.47
CA GLN A 245 -13.19 10.00 11.39
C GLN A 245 -12.42 8.68 11.26
N VAL A 246 -11.25 8.55 11.91
CA VAL A 246 -10.48 7.31 11.97
C VAL A 246 -10.61 6.71 13.37
N ASN A 247 -11.27 5.56 13.47
CA ASN A 247 -11.51 4.83 14.72
C ASN A 247 -10.21 4.30 15.34
N VAL A 248 -9.33 3.77 14.49
CA VAL A 248 -8.02 3.25 14.86
C VAL A 248 -7.12 3.30 13.64
N PHE A 249 -5.85 3.61 13.87
CA PHE A 249 -4.79 3.49 12.91
C PHE A 249 -3.90 2.29 13.27
N ILE A 250 -3.92 1.28 12.41
CA ILE A 250 -3.12 0.06 12.52
C ILE A 250 -1.96 0.16 11.51
N GLY A 251 -0.73 0.20 12.01
CA GLY A 251 0.48 0.29 11.19
C GLY A 251 1.24 -1.05 11.14
N LEU A 252 1.34 -1.64 9.96
CA LEU A 252 2.11 -2.84 9.68
C LEU A 252 3.46 -2.46 9.06
N ALA A 253 4.57 -2.93 9.64
CA ALA A 253 5.94 -2.54 9.27
C ALA A 253 6.08 -1.00 9.13
N PRO A 254 5.84 -0.22 10.21
CA PRO A 254 5.68 1.22 10.13
C PRO A 254 6.97 1.94 9.72
N ALA A 255 6.86 2.92 8.82
CA ALA A 255 7.97 3.73 8.35
C ALA A 255 7.75 5.20 8.75
N MET A 256 8.73 5.81 9.41
CA MET A 256 8.65 7.23 9.81
C MET A 256 9.97 7.96 9.55
N ALA A 257 11.03 7.66 10.30
CA ALA A 257 12.37 8.22 10.07
C ALA A 257 13.44 7.15 10.31
N PRO A 258 13.72 6.28 9.33
CA PRO A 258 14.76 5.26 9.46
C PRO A 258 16.13 5.90 9.76
N ALA A 259 16.94 5.26 10.60
CA ALA A 259 18.24 5.79 11.00
C ALA A 259 19.29 5.84 9.85
N GLY A 260 19.02 5.10 8.77
CA GLY A 260 19.85 4.92 7.58
C GLY A 260 19.41 3.67 6.80
N LEU A 261 20.05 3.41 5.66
CA LEU A 261 19.89 2.13 4.96
C LEU A 261 21.00 1.15 5.34
N SER A 262 20.71 -0.15 5.26
CA SER A 262 21.60 -1.20 5.76
C SER A 262 22.94 -1.34 5.01
N ASN A 263 23.01 -0.82 3.79
CA ASN A 263 24.16 -0.89 2.89
C ASN A 263 24.82 0.49 2.73
N GLY A 264 26.12 0.58 2.99
CA GLY A 264 26.89 1.82 2.93
C GLY A 264 26.89 2.53 1.58
N ILE A 265 26.79 1.81 0.46
CA ILE A 265 26.72 2.42 -0.89
C ILE A 265 25.39 3.15 -1.08
N VAL A 266 24.30 2.51 -0.67
CA VAL A 266 22.95 3.07 -0.81
C VAL A 266 22.74 4.18 0.22
N ASP A 267 23.27 4.02 1.43
CA ASP A 267 23.31 5.06 2.45
C ASP A 267 24.07 6.31 1.96
N SER A 268 25.16 6.12 1.21
CA SER A 268 25.87 7.22 0.54
C SER A 268 25.02 7.90 -0.54
N LEU A 269 24.25 7.13 -1.31
CA LEU A 269 23.31 7.66 -2.31
C LEU A 269 22.16 8.44 -1.66
N VAL A 270 21.61 7.95 -0.53
CA VAL A 270 20.60 8.64 0.28
C VAL A 270 21.13 9.98 0.79
N LYS A 271 22.42 10.03 1.12
CA LYS A 271 23.11 11.25 1.56
C LYS A 271 23.49 12.19 0.41
N ALA A 272 23.34 11.78 -0.85
CA ALA A 272 23.62 12.62 -2.02
C ALA A 272 22.66 13.83 -2.09
N SER A 273 23.04 14.84 -2.87
CA SER A 273 22.17 16.00 -3.06
C SER A 273 20.94 15.64 -3.92
N PRO A 274 19.76 16.24 -3.64
CA PRO A 274 18.58 16.16 -4.50
C PRO A 274 18.86 16.41 -5.99
N SER A 275 19.74 17.37 -6.33
CA SER A 275 20.13 17.62 -7.73
C SER A 275 20.79 16.41 -8.38
N VAL A 276 21.64 15.68 -7.64
CA VAL A 276 22.26 14.43 -8.12
C VAL A 276 21.19 13.35 -8.31
N LEU A 277 20.25 13.22 -7.37
CA LEU A 277 19.15 12.26 -7.46
C LEU A 277 18.23 12.53 -8.66
N TYR A 278 17.88 13.80 -8.91
CA TYR A 278 17.08 14.18 -10.07
C TYR A 278 17.84 14.04 -11.40
N LEU A 279 19.15 14.28 -11.40
CA LEU A 279 19.99 14.01 -12.57
C LEU A 279 20.04 12.49 -12.86
N MET A 280 20.03 11.66 -11.81
CA MET A 280 20.07 10.21 -11.94
C MET A 280 18.72 9.61 -12.35
N PHE A 281 17.64 9.90 -11.64
CA PHE A 281 16.36 9.22 -11.86
C PHE A 281 15.41 9.99 -12.78
N GLY A 282 15.80 11.18 -13.22
CA GLY A 282 14.93 12.12 -13.90
C GLY A 282 13.88 12.71 -12.96
N ARG A 283 13.00 13.57 -13.50
CA ARG A 283 11.96 14.28 -12.74
C ARG A 283 10.55 13.71 -12.94
N ARG A 284 10.43 12.46 -13.41
CA ARG A 284 9.15 11.80 -13.69
C ARG A 284 8.97 10.59 -12.78
N SER A 285 8.53 9.45 -13.32
CA SER A 285 8.50 8.18 -12.60
C SER A 285 9.92 7.68 -12.33
N ILE A 286 10.18 7.27 -11.09
CA ILE A 286 11.36 6.50 -10.75
C ILE A 286 11.18 5.04 -11.23
N LEU A 287 12.30 4.38 -11.58
CA LEU A 287 12.36 2.95 -11.93
C LEU A 287 11.28 2.48 -12.93
N SER A 288 10.93 3.29 -13.94
CA SER A 288 9.85 2.93 -14.86
C SER A 288 10.14 1.68 -15.71
N SER A 289 11.38 1.18 -15.69
CA SER A 289 11.80 -0.08 -16.31
C SER A 289 11.46 -1.32 -15.47
N ALA A 290 11.13 -1.18 -14.18
CA ALA A 290 10.83 -2.32 -13.28
C ALA A 290 9.72 -3.24 -13.82
N THR A 291 8.61 -2.66 -14.27
CA THR A 291 7.49 -3.39 -14.88
C THR A 291 7.86 -4.02 -16.23
N MET A 292 8.86 -3.49 -16.91
CA MET A 292 9.38 -4.09 -18.15
C MET A 292 10.24 -5.32 -17.85
N TRP A 293 11.08 -5.28 -16.81
CA TRP A 293 11.90 -6.43 -16.41
C TRP A 293 11.07 -7.64 -16.01
N GLU A 294 9.91 -7.42 -15.40
CA GLU A 294 8.90 -8.44 -15.13
C GLU A 294 8.50 -9.19 -16.42
N THR A 295 8.18 -8.46 -17.50
CA THR A 295 7.80 -9.06 -18.78
C THR A 295 8.96 -9.73 -19.52
N LEU A 296 10.19 -9.26 -19.31
CA LEU A 296 11.36 -9.68 -20.07
C LEU A 296 12.04 -10.92 -19.48
N PHE A 297 12.01 -11.06 -18.16
CA PHE A 297 12.71 -12.13 -17.46
C PHE A 297 11.85 -13.35 -17.17
N TYR A 298 12.48 -14.51 -17.22
CA TYR A 298 11.89 -15.74 -16.71
C TYR A 298 11.46 -15.55 -15.23
N PRO A 299 10.22 -15.88 -14.81
CA PRO A 299 9.70 -15.45 -13.51
C PRO A 299 10.54 -15.89 -12.29
N PRO A 300 11.09 -17.12 -12.23
CA PRO A 300 12.05 -17.48 -11.19
C PRO A 300 13.35 -16.66 -11.18
N LEU A 301 13.85 -16.23 -12.34
CA LEU A 301 15.00 -15.33 -12.40
C LEU A 301 14.62 -13.93 -11.90
N PHE A 302 13.47 -13.42 -12.33
CA PHE A 302 12.93 -12.15 -11.84
C PHE A 302 12.83 -12.16 -10.30
N CYS A 303 12.28 -13.23 -9.72
CA CYS A 303 12.21 -13.37 -8.26
C CYS A 303 13.58 -13.33 -7.58
N ARG A 304 14.59 -14.00 -8.15
CA ARG A 304 15.96 -13.95 -7.62
C ARG A 304 16.57 -12.56 -7.72
N LEU A 305 16.30 -11.81 -8.80
CA LEU A 305 16.79 -10.45 -8.95
C LEU A 305 16.16 -9.52 -7.90
N ILE A 306 14.86 -9.70 -7.61
CA ILE A 306 14.20 -8.97 -6.53
C ILE A 306 14.80 -9.35 -5.17
N ASP A 307 14.92 -10.64 -4.83
CA ASP A 307 15.52 -11.09 -3.57
C ASP A 307 16.96 -10.56 -3.41
N MET A 308 17.75 -10.58 -4.48
CA MET A 308 19.10 -10.00 -4.49
C MET A 308 19.08 -8.49 -4.26
N GLY A 309 18.13 -7.77 -4.87
CA GLY A 309 17.93 -6.34 -4.66
C GLY A 309 17.53 -6.01 -3.21
N LEU A 310 16.58 -6.75 -2.64
CA LEU A 310 16.14 -6.59 -1.25
C LEU A 310 17.27 -6.90 -0.25
N SER A 311 18.03 -7.97 -0.51
CA SER A 311 19.22 -8.30 0.29
C SER A 311 20.29 -7.22 0.17
N PHE A 312 20.53 -6.71 -1.03
CA PHE A 312 21.52 -5.65 -1.26
C PHE A 312 21.14 -4.31 -0.62
N LEU A 313 19.87 -3.89 -0.69
CA LEU A 313 19.41 -2.59 -0.18
C LEU A 313 19.16 -2.64 1.34
N PHE A 314 18.53 -3.71 1.83
CA PHE A 314 17.94 -3.77 3.16
C PHE A 314 18.45 -4.94 4.02
N LYS A 315 19.32 -5.81 3.49
CA LYS A 315 19.78 -7.06 4.13
C LYS A 315 18.67 -8.08 4.43
N TRP A 316 17.53 -7.97 3.76
CA TRP A 316 16.43 -8.91 3.88
C TRP A 316 16.73 -10.22 3.13
N GLN A 317 16.41 -11.35 3.75
CA GLN A 317 16.59 -12.70 3.21
C GLN A 317 15.30 -13.27 2.65
N THR A 318 14.14 -12.72 3.00
CA THR A 318 12.78 -13.12 2.57
C THR A 318 12.52 -14.62 2.76
N SER A 319 13.07 -15.19 3.84
CA SER A 319 13.04 -16.64 4.15
C SER A 319 11.66 -17.13 4.57
N ASN A 320 10.86 -16.26 5.18
CA ASN A 320 9.50 -16.53 5.66
C ASN A 320 8.47 -16.62 4.53
N ILE A 321 8.78 -16.10 3.34
CA ILE A 321 7.92 -16.14 2.15
C ILE A 321 8.19 -17.45 1.38
N SER A 322 7.14 -18.19 1.00
CA SER A 322 7.31 -19.40 0.17
C SER A 322 7.71 -19.06 -1.27
N THR A 323 8.48 -19.93 -1.92
CA THR A 323 8.88 -19.73 -3.33
C THR A 323 7.67 -19.58 -4.25
N SER A 324 6.60 -20.35 -4.02
CA SER A 324 5.35 -20.23 -4.79
C SER A 324 4.65 -18.90 -4.57
N GLN A 325 4.69 -18.35 -3.35
CA GLN A 325 4.15 -17.04 -3.04
C GLN A 325 4.96 -15.93 -3.71
N LYS A 326 6.30 -16.00 -3.67
CA LYS A 326 7.17 -15.05 -4.39
C LYS A 326 6.89 -15.04 -5.89
N LEU A 327 6.81 -16.23 -6.49
CA LEU A 327 6.50 -16.41 -7.91
C LEU A 327 5.13 -15.87 -8.32
N ALA A 328 4.17 -15.84 -7.39
CA ALA A 328 2.85 -15.29 -7.62
C ALA A 328 2.82 -13.77 -7.41
N ALA A 329 3.37 -13.28 -6.30
CA ALA A 329 3.16 -11.91 -5.83
C ALA A 329 4.18 -10.88 -6.36
N TYR A 330 5.41 -11.27 -6.66
CA TYR A 330 6.45 -10.30 -7.04
C TYR A 330 6.16 -9.51 -8.32
N PRO A 331 5.47 -10.05 -9.33
CA PRO A 331 4.99 -9.25 -10.47
C PRO A 331 4.06 -8.10 -10.05
N HIS A 332 3.27 -8.30 -9.00
CA HIS A 332 2.35 -7.27 -8.47
C HIS A 332 3.01 -6.32 -7.47
N LEU A 333 4.26 -6.57 -7.07
CA LEU A 333 4.95 -5.81 -6.02
C LEU A 333 5.21 -4.36 -6.44
N TYR A 334 5.61 -4.13 -7.69
CA TYR A 334 6.10 -2.83 -8.13
C TYR A 334 5.06 -2.02 -8.89
N SER A 335 4.95 -0.75 -8.52
CA SER A 335 4.19 0.27 -9.21
C SER A 335 4.95 1.58 -9.26
N PHE A 336 4.49 2.49 -10.11
CA PHE A 336 5.15 3.76 -10.34
C PHE A 336 4.97 4.72 -9.15
N THR A 337 5.96 5.56 -8.92
CA THR A 337 5.87 6.75 -8.06
C THR A 337 6.81 7.84 -8.59
N SER A 338 6.66 9.07 -8.12
CA SER A 338 7.52 10.17 -8.54
C SER A 338 8.95 10.02 -7.99
N THR A 339 9.93 10.48 -8.75
CA THR A 339 11.28 10.67 -8.22
C THR A 339 11.27 11.60 -7.00
N LYS A 340 10.41 12.64 -6.99
CA LYS A 340 10.27 13.58 -5.87
C LYS A 340 9.88 12.87 -4.56
N SER A 341 9.00 11.87 -4.61
CA SER A 341 8.64 11.04 -3.43
C SER A 341 9.85 10.31 -2.84
N VAL A 342 10.70 9.74 -3.69
CA VAL A 342 11.92 9.03 -3.22
C VAL A 342 12.96 10.02 -2.69
N VAL A 343 13.11 11.17 -3.36
CA VAL A 343 13.97 12.26 -2.85
C VAL A 343 13.49 12.74 -1.48
N HIS A 344 12.17 12.85 -1.27
CA HIS A 344 11.59 13.19 0.03
C HIS A 344 11.99 12.16 1.10
N TRP A 345 11.84 10.86 0.83
CA TRP A 345 12.31 9.82 1.74
C TRP A 345 13.80 9.95 2.07
N PHE A 346 14.63 10.29 1.09
CA PHE A 346 16.05 10.46 1.33
C PHE A 346 16.34 11.69 2.19
N GLN A 347 15.58 12.79 2.05
CA GLN A 347 15.65 13.94 2.96
C GLN A 347 15.28 13.54 4.39
N ILE A 348 14.21 12.76 4.57
CA ILE A 348 13.75 12.27 5.89
C ILE A 348 14.82 11.39 6.55
N ILE A 349 15.38 10.42 5.82
CA ILE A 349 16.43 9.52 6.33
C ILE A 349 17.69 10.30 6.68
N ARG A 350 18.14 11.20 5.79
CA ARG A 350 19.35 12.01 5.99
C ARG A 350 19.23 12.91 7.21
N ASN A 351 18.06 13.54 7.40
CA ASN A 351 17.82 14.45 8.52
C ASN A 351 17.37 13.71 9.80
N ARG A 352 17.12 12.39 9.72
CA ARG A 352 16.51 11.56 10.77
C ARG A 352 15.28 12.23 11.38
N CYS A 353 14.46 12.80 10.51
CA CYS A 353 13.38 13.66 10.92
C CYS A 353 12.21 13.48 9.97
N PHE A 354 11.04 13.17 10.52
CA PHE A 354 9.81 13.10 9.75
C PHE A 354 9.29 14.52 9.50
N GLN A 355 9.58 15.03 8.30
CA GLN A 355 9.38 16.42 7.91
C GLN A 355 8.76 16.51 6.52
N MET A 356 8.28 17.70 6.17
CA MET A 356 7.82 18.04 4.83
C MET A 356 8.99 18.12 3.84
N TYR A 357 8.66 18.19 2.55
CA TYR A 357 9.63 18.25 1.47
C TYR A 357 10.43 19.56 1.55
N ASP A 358 11.75 19.45 1.40
CA ASP A 358 12.64 20.60 1.36
C ASP A 358 12.90 21.02 -0.10
N ASP A 359 12.21 22.08 -0.56
CA ASP A 359 12.37 22.67 -1.90
C ASP A 359 13.66 23.51 -2.04
N ASP A 360 14.22 24.01 -0.94
CA ASP A 360 15.33 24.98 -0.94
C ASP A 360 16.68 24.36 -1.34
N VAL A 361 16.74 23.05 -1.57
CA VAL A 361 17.95 22.35 -2.04
C VAL A 361 18.24 22.62 -3.53
N HIS A 362 17.40 23.41 -4.20
CA HIS A 362 17.49 23.74 -5.62
C HIS A 362 18.36 24.94 -6.00
N GLN A 363 19.04 25.64 -5.08
CA GLN A 363 19.87 26.79 -5.46
C GLN A 363 21.37 26.44 -5.58
N PRO A 364 21.93 26.30 -6.80
CA PRO A 364 23.33 25.95 -6.98
C PRO A 364 24.29 27.14 -6.81
N MET A 365 23.78 28.36 -6.54
CA MET A 365 24.59 29.59 -6.44
C MET A 365 24.25 30.51 -5.25
N SER A 366 23.61 30.03 -4.19
CA SER A 366 23.52 30.84 -2.96
C SER A 366 24.75 30.59 -2.06
N VAL A 367 25.74 31.48 -2.16
CA VAL A 367 26.93 31.53 -1.29
C VAL A 367 26.60 32.23 0.06
N SER A 368 25.34 32.37 0.44
CA SER A 368 24.97 33.11 1.65
C SER A 368 23.73 32.52 2.35
N THR A 369 23.96 31.96 3.53
CA THR A 369 23.11 32.12 4.73
C THR A 369 21.64 31.62 4.70
N SER A 370 21.14 30.96 3.66
CA SER A 370 19.72 30.53 3.61
C SER A 370 19.32 29.51 4.69
N GLN A 371 20.25 28.64 5.14
CA GLN A 371 19.96 27.66 6.20
C GLN A 371 19.74 28.27 7.60
N LYS A 372 20.03 29.57 7.80
CA LYS A 372 19.82 30.21 9.11
C LYS A 372 18.41 30.76 9.30
N TYR A 373 17.61 30.92 8.24
CA TYR A 373 16.33 31.64 8.31
C TYR A 373 15.09 30.84 7.90
N SER A 374 15.24 29.71 7.20
CA SER A 374 14.13 28.80 6.85
C SER A 374 14.36 27.44 7.51
N LYS A 375 13.37 26.97 8.28
CA LYS A 375 13.36 25.62 8.88
C LYS A 375 12.19 24.85 8.28
N VAL A 376 12.51 23.75 7.61
CA VAL A 376 11.50 22.85 7.05
C VAL A 376 10.59 22.33 8.17
N ALA A 377 9.28 22.43 7.95
CA ALA A 377 8.30 22.04 8.95
C ALA A 377 8.34 20.51 9.18
N LYS A 378 8.33 20.11 10.45
CA LYS A 378 8.15 18.71 10.84
C LYS A 378 6.67 18.37 10.80
N TYR A 379 6.31 17.13 10.46
CA TYR A 379 4.94 16.67 10.72
C TYR A 379 4.75 16.60 12.25
N PRO A 380 3.74 17.29 12.81
CA PRO A 380 3.56 17.35 14.25
C PRO A 380 2.84 16.11 14.77
N THR A 381 3.50 14.95 14.72
CA THR A 381 2.91 13.62 15.02
C THR A 381 2.34 13.49 16.43
N ARG A 382 2.79 14.30 17.39
CA ARG A 382 2.18 14.37 18.73
C ARG A 382 0.75 14.92 18.75
N ASN A 383 0.30 15.56 17.66
CA ASN A 383 -1.07 16.05 17.53
C ASN A 383 -2.07 14.95 17.17
N ILE A 384 -1.59 13.74 16.83
CA ILE A 384 -2.46 12.62 16.49
C ILE A 384 -3.22 12.19 17.75
N ARG A 385 -4.55 12.20 17.65
CA ARG A 385 -5.48 11.76 18.71
C ARG A 385 -6.02 10.36 18.47
N THR A 386 -6.07 9.92 17.22
CA THR A 386 -6.48 8.56 16.85
C THR A 386 -5.62 7.50 17.56
N PRO A 387 -6.19 6.41 18.09
CA PRO A 387 -5.45 5.28 18.62
C PRO A 387 -4.51 4.68 17.57
N ILE A 388 -3.24 4.51 17.94
CA ILE A 388 -2.21 3.94 17.07
C ILE A 388 -1.79 2.58 17.61
N VAL A 389 -1.94 1.55 16.77
CA VAL A 389 -1.47 0.19 17.02
C VAL A 389 -0.44 -0.17 15.96
N LEU A 390 0.78 -0.46 16.37
CA LEU A 390 1.89 -0.80 15.48
C LEU A 390 2.27 -2.27 15.65
N VAL A 391 2.46 -2.94 14.52
CA VAL A 391 3.05 -4.29 14.47
C VAL A 391 4.27 -4.20 13.56
N TYR A 392 5.44 -4.55 14.08
CA TYR A 392 6.71 -4.40 13.38
C TYR A 392 7.59 -5.65 13.47
N GLY A 393 8.45 -5.85 12.48
CA GLY A 393 9.37 -6.97 12.42
C GLY A 393 10.68 -6.65 13.14
N GLY A 394 11.16 -7.54 14.00
CA GLY A 394 12.44 -7.36 14.70
C GLY A 394 13.66 -7.48 13.76
N SER A 395 13.48 -8.11 12.60
CA SER A 395 14.50 -8.24 11.55
C SER A 395 14.33 -7.20 10.42
N ASP A 396 13.40 -6.25 10.58
CA ASP A 396 13.15 -5.20 9.61
C ASP A 396 14.09 -4.00 9.79
N SER A 397 15.07 -3.88 8.88
CA SER A 397 16.06 -2.79 8.90
C SER A 397 15.52 -1.38 8.68
N LEU A 398 14.25 -1.22 8.27
CA LEU A 398 13.64 0.10 8.06
C LEU A 398 12.93 0.66 9.28
N VAL A 399 12.62 -0.18 10.28
CA VAL A 399 11.84 0.23 11.46
C VAL A 399 12.77 0.57 12.61
N ASP A 400 12.88 1.86 12.95
CA ASP A 400 13.44 2.32 14.23
C ASP A 400 12.30 2.64 15.20
N ILE A 401 11.79 1.61 15.89
CA ILE A 401 10.65 1.75 16.80
C ILE A 401 10.96 2.66 18.00
N GLY A 402 12.21 2.64 18.48
CA GLY A 402 12.61 3.43 19.64
C GLY A 402 12.60 4.93 19.36
N SER A 403 13.08 5.34 18.18
CA SER A 403 12.97 6.72 17.72
C SER A 403 11.53 7.10 17.38
N MET A 404 10.77 6.19 16.78
CA MET A 404 9.37 6.42 16.41
C MET A 404 8.49 6.71 17.63
N LEU A 405 8.55 5.86 18.66
CA LEU A 405 7.72 6.03 19.87
C LEU A 405 8.00 7.32 20.64
N LYS A 406 9.18 7.95 20.46
CA LYS A 406 9.50 9.25 21.07
C LYS A 406 8.78 10.42 20.39
N GLU A 407 8.49 10.31 19.10
CA GLU A 407 7.81 11.34 18.31
C GLU A 407 6.29 11.12 18.26
N LEU A 408 5.82 9.90 18.53
CA LEU A 408 4.40 9.55 18.56
C LEU A 408 3.72 9.85 19.90
N PRO A 409 2.37 9.90 19.92
CA PRO A 409 1.61 10.03 21.17
C PRO A 409 1.92 8.90 22.16
N PRO A 410 2.00 9.16 23.48
CA PRO A 410 2.36 8.17 24.50
C PRO A 410 1.42 6.96 24.58
N GLN A 411 0.18 7.10 24.10
CA GLN A 411 -0.80 6.02 24.06
C GLN A 411 -0.58 5.01 22.91
N THR A 412 0.42 5.24 22.05
CA THR A 412 0.78 4.33 20.96
C THR A 412 1.21 2.98 21.51
N VAL A 413 0.64 1.90 20.96
CA VAL A 413 1.02 0.53 21.30
C VAL A 413 1.84 -0.07 20.17
N ALA A 414 2.96 -0.70 20.49
CA ALA A 414 3.79 -1.40 19.52
C ALA A 414 3.99 -2.87 19.92
N THR A 415 3.91 -3.76 18.93
CA THR A 415 4.13 -5.19 19.08
C THR A 415 5.20 -5.64 18.10
N GLU A 416 6.20 -6.34 18.60
CA GLU A 416 7.29 -6.89 17.80
C GLU A 416 7.01 -8.33 17.38
N ILE A 417 7.32 -8.66 16.13
CA ILE A 417 7.45 -10.03 15.63
C ILE A 417 8.95 -10.26 15.31
N PRO A 418 9.74 -10.91 16.19
CA PRO A 418 11.20 -10.84 16.13
C PRO A 418 11.83 -11.29 14.81
N HIS A 419 11.27 -12.34 14.20
CA HIS A 419 11.81 -12.97 13.00
C HIS A 419 11.23 -12.40 11.70
N TYR A 420 10.31 -11.44 11.77
CA TYR A 420 9.71 -10.83 10.58
C TYR A 420 10.62 -9.75 9.99
N GLU A 421 10.70 -9.76 8.67
CA GLU A 421 11.22 -8.70 7.82
C GLU A 421 10.05 -7.87 7.25
N HIS A 422 10.36 -6.90 6.38
CA HIS A 422 9.38 -5.92 5.92
C HIS A 422 8.21 -6.50 5.11
N LEU A 423 8.49 -7.37 4.12
CA LEU A 423 7.46 -7.94 3.24
C LEU A 423 6.68 -9.10 3.89
N ASP A 424 7.13 -9.58 5.05
CA ASP A 424 6.50 -10.72 5.73
C ASP A 424 5.08 -10.40 6.20
N PHE A 425 4.81 -9.13 6.53
CA PHE A 425 3.49 -8.61 6.87
C PHE A 425 2.45 -8.73 5.75
N LEU A 426 2.89 -8.95 4.51
CA LEU A 426 2.01 -9.20 3.37
C LEU A 426 1.94 -10.69 3.04
N TRP A 427 3.09 -11.38 3.03
CA TRP A 427 3.22 -12.65 2.29
C TRP A 427 3.91 -13.80 3.05
N ALA A 428 4.23 -13.64 4.34
CA ALA A 428 4.80 -14.74 5.12
C ALA A 428 3.86 -15.96 5.16
N ARG A 429 4.44 -17.14 5.40
CA ARG A 429 3.70 -18.41 5.47
C ARG A 429 2.76 -18.48 6.67
N ASP A 430 3.06 -17.74 7.72
CA ASP A 430 2.37 -17.71 9.01
C ASP A 430 1.80 -16.32 9.35
N VAL A 431 1.62 -15.46 8.33
CA VAL A 431 1.11 -14.08 8.49
C VAL A 431 -0.27 -14.04 9.16
N ASP A 432 -1.11 -15.03 8.88
CA ASP A 432 -2.42 -15.24 9.50
C ASP A 432 -2.31 -15.47 11.01
N GLN A 433 -1.29 -16.22 11.44
CA GLN A 433 -1.08 -16.55 12.85
C GLN A 433 -0.38 -15.43 13.62
N GLN A 434 0.59 -14.76 12.99
CA GLN A 434 1.44 -13.77 13.67
C GLN A 434 0.85 -12.35 13.63
N VAL A 435 0.08 -11.99 12.59
CA VAL A 435 -0.35 -10.60 12.37
C VAL A 435 -1.85 -10.40 12.62
N PHE A 436 -2.70 -11.33 12.17
CA PHE A 436 -4.14 -11.03 12.04
C PHE A 436 -4.81 -10.78 13.39
N GLN A 437 -4.44 -11.55 14.42
CA GLN A 437 -5.03 -11.37 15.74
C GLN A 437 -4.78 -9.95 16.28
N HIS A 438 -3.60 -9.38 16.04
CA HIS A 438 -3.30 -8.00 16.44
C HIS A 438 -4.15 -6.97 15.69
N VAL A 439 -4.47 -7.23 14.43
CA VAL A 439 -5.37 -6.41 13.63
C VAL A 439 -6.80 -6.53 14.15
N PHE A 440 -7.29 -7.75 14.38
CA PHE A 440 -8.64 -8.00 14.88
C PHE A 440 -8.85 -7.42 16.28
N ASP A 441 -7.92 -7.62 17.21
CA ASP A 441 -7.98 -7.05 18.56
C ASP A 441 -8.07 -5.52 18.52
N ALA A 442 -7.33 -4.88 17.61
CA ALA A 442 -7.37 -3.42 17.43
C ALA A 442 -8.70 -2.95 16.83
N LEU A 443 -9.21 -3.66 15.81
CA LEU A 443 -10.51 -3.35 15.22
C LEU A 443 -11.64 -3.55 16.22
N ASP A 444 -11.63 -4.61 17.02
CA ASP A 444 -12.69 -4.88 18.01
C ASP A 444 -12.58 -3.99 19.25
N GLY A 445 -11.34 -3.61 19.62
CA GLY A 445 -11.07 -2.70 20.73
C GLY A 445 -11.58 -1.28 20.47
N PHE A 446 -11.43 -0.78 19.25
CA PHE A 446 -11.74 0.59 18.84
C PHE A 446 -12.82 0.63 17.75
N THR A 447 -14.08 0.78 18.16
CA THR A 447 -15.24 0.72 17.24
C THR A 447 -15.77 2.09 16.83
N ASN A 448 -15.45 3.14 17.58
CA ASN A 448 -15.88 4.52 17.35
C ASN A 448 -14.70 5.50 17.46
N ALA A 449 -14.96 6.78 17.18
CA ALA A 449 -13.97 7.85 17.19
C ALA A 449 -13.94 8.69 18.50
N GLU A 450 -14.60 8.21 19.58
CA GLU A 450 -14.67 8.94 20.86
C GLU A 450 -13.48 8.62 21.79
N HIS A 451 -12.79 7.50 21.55
CA HIS A 451 -11.47 7.14 22.11
C HIS A 451 -11.38 7.30 23.64
N THR A 452 -12.24 6.59 24.36
CA THR A 452 -12.29 6.67 25.83
C THR A 452 -11.14 5.93 26.49
N THR A 453 -10.74 6.34 27.70
CA THR A 453 -9.71 5.62 28.49
C THR A 453 -10.09 4.15 28.71
N ALA A 454 -11.38 3.87 28.88
CA ALA A 454 -11.90 2.51 29.03
C ALA A 454 -11.68 1.64 27.78
N GLU A 455 -11.76 2.21 26.58
CA GLU A 455 -11.46 1.49 25.33
C GLU A 455 -9.98 1.10 25.24
N TYR A 456 -9.07 2.00 25.65
CA TYR A 456 -7.64 1.69 25.73
C TYR A 456 -7.33 0.59 26.75
N ASP A 457 -7.96 0.63 27.92
CA ASP A 457 -7.76 -0.38 28.96
C ASP A 457 -8.31 -1.74 28.53
N ARG A 458 -9.49 -1.76 27.90
CA ARG A 458 -10.08 -2.97 27.31
C ARG A 458 -9.18 -3.55 26.24
N TYR A 459 -8.70 -2.73 25.30
CA TYR A 459 -7.79 -3.18 24.25
C TYR A 459 -6.50 -3.77 24.83
N ARG A 460 -5.90 -3.12 25.84
CA ARG A 460 -4.68 -3.61 26.49
C ARG A 460 -4.89 -4.96 27.18
N LEU A 461 -6.05 -5.17 27.80
CA LEU A 461 -6.40 -6.44 28.42
C LEU A 461 -6.53 -7.56 27.39
N VAL A 462 -7.33 -7.36 26.35
CA VAL A 462 -7.53 -8.34 25.25
C VAL A 462 -6.20 -8.66 24.58
N ARG A 463 -5.40 -7.63 24.25
CA ARG A 463 -4.08 -7.82 23.65
C ARG A 463 -3.16 -8.67 24.53
N ASN A 464 -3.14 -8.44 25.84
CA ASN A 464 -2.30 -9.21 26.75
C ASN A 464 -2.73 -10.68 26.80
N GLU A 465 -4.03 -10.95 26.78
CA GLU A 465 -4.56 -12.33 26.68
C GLU A 465 -4.15 -12.99 25.36
N SER A 466 -4.28 -12.29 24.24
CA SER A 466 -3.85 -12.78 22.92
C SER A 466 -2.36 -13.09 22.87
N LEU A 467 -1.51 -12.25 23.47
CA LEU A 467 -0.06 -12.46 23.54
C LEU A 467 0.32 -13.66 24.42
N ILE A 468 -0.39 -13.85 25.54
CA ILE A 468 -0.18 -15.02 26.41
C ILE A 468 -0.63 -16.29 25.68
N GLY A 469 -1.79 -16.24 25.02
CA GLY A 469 -2.35 -17.36 24.26
C GLY A 469 -1.51 -17.77 23.05
N SER A 470 -0.80 -16.82 22.42
CA SER A 470 0.11 -17.09 21.29
C SER A 470 1.49 -17.59 21.72
N GLY A 471 1.76 -17.75 23.02
CA GLY A 471 3.04 -18.24 23.53
C GLY A 471 4.18 -17.20 23.47
N TYR A 472 3.87 -15.91 23.27
CA TYR A 472 4.84 -14.82 23.42
C TYR A 472 5.20 -14.66 24.91
N SER A 473 6.14 -15.49 25.38
CA SER A 473 6.72 -15.33 26.70
C SER A 473 7.57 -14.04 26.70
N LEU A 474 7.00 -12.98 27.25
CA LEU A 474 7.68 -11.71 27.47
C LEU A 474 8.90 -11.96 28.36
N VAL A 475 10.10 -11.99 27.77
CA VAL A 475 11.36 -11.99 28.53
C VAL A 475 11.45 -10.63 29.23
N LYS A 476 10.96 -10.61 30.46
CA LYS A 476 11.02 -9.44 31.34
C LYS A 476 12.46 -9.30 31.83
N HIS A 477 13.21 -8.38 31.23
CA HIS A 477 14.45 -7.88 31.84
C HIS A 477 14.08 -7.22 33.18
N ARG A 478 14.32 -7.93 34.29
CA ARG A 478 14.39 -7.33 35.63
C ARG A 478 15.64 -7.87 36.30
N GLY A 479 16.55 -6.96 36.64
CA GLY A 479 17.81 -7.29 37.29
C GLY A 479 17.64 -7.80 38.72
N SER A 480 18.66 -8.59 39.11
CA SER A 480 19.21 -8.78 40.46
C SER A 480 18.26 -9.12 41.61
N GLU A 481 18.29 -10.36 42.09
CA GLU A 481 19.07 -10.79 43.27
C GLU A 481 18.91 -12.32 43.49
N SER A 482 19.90 -12.89 44.17
CA SER A 482 20.13 -14.27 44.66
C SER A 482 18.91 -14.94 45.35
N ASP A 483 18.73 -16.26 45.43
CA ASP A 483 19.62 -17.30 45.97
C ASP A 483 19.11 -18.74 45.70
N ALA A 484 20.05 -19.69 45.72
CA ALA A 484 19.98 -21.06 46.25
C ALA A 484 18.92 -22.11 45.78
N SER A 485 19.43 -23.09 45.01
CA SER A 485 19.29 -24.56 45.15
C SER A 485 17.94 -25.24 45.40
N THR A 486 17.58 -26.22 44.55
CA THR A 486 17.54 -27.66 44.91
C THR A 486 17.40 -28.50 43.62
N MET A 487 18.29 -29.49 43.45
CA MET A 487 18.18 -30.52 42.44
C MET A 487 17.10 -31.55 42.82
N GLY A 488 16.25 -31.91 41.87
CA GLY A 488 15.31 -33.02 41.97
C GLY A 488 15.19 -33.71 40.61
N SER A 489 15.96 -34.77 40.43
CA SER A 489 15.92 -35.68 39.29
C SER A 489 14.60 -36.44 39.26
N ASN A 490 13.94 -36.56 38.10
CA ASN A 490 13.36 -37.84 37.70
C ASN A 490 13.04 -37.95 36.20
N ASP A 491 13.14 -39.19 35.75
CA ASP A 491 13.15 -39.74 34.40
C ASP A 491 11.91 -39.53 33.52
N GLY A 492 12.11 -39.65 32.20
CA GLY A 492 11.35 -40.64 31.42
C GLY A 492 10.30 -40.19 30.40
N GLN A 493 10.77 -39.92 29.17
CA GLN A 493 10.16 -40.28 27.87
C GLN A 493 8.92 -39.54 27.28
N PRO A 494 8.75 -39.58 25.93
CA PRO A 494 8.25 -38.46 25.14
C PRO A 494 6.75 -38.55 24.82
N SER A 495 6.06 -37.41 24.82
CA SER A 495 4.69 -37.31 24.30
C SER A 495 4.66 -36.53 22.98
N SER A 496 3.95 -37.10 22.01
CA SER A 496 3.73 -36.60 20.66
C SER A 496 2.84 -35.35 20.65
N PRO A 497 2.94 -34.45 19.65
CA PRO A 497 2.17 -33.21 19.65
C PRO A 497 0.68 -33.47 19.36
N GLN A 498 -0.17 -33.08 20.31
CA GLN A 498 -1.62 -33.02 20.11
C GLN A 498 -1.98 -31.87 19.19
N ILE A 499 -2.70 -32.20 18.12
CA ILE A 499 -3.35 -31.25 17.21
C ILE A 499 -4.57 -30.68 17.95
N HIS A 500 -4.53 -29.41 18.32
CA HIS A 500 -5.69 -28.70 18.84
C HIS A 500 -6.49 -28.09 17.68
N GLN A 501 -7.66 -28.67 17.39
CA GLN A 501 -8.70 -28.04 16.58
C GLN A 501 -9.35 -26.90 17.38
N HIS A 502 -9.31 -25.69 16.84
CA HIS A 502 -10.01 -24.53 17.38
C HIS A 502 -11.53 -24.71 17.27
N ARG A 503 -12.21 -24.67 18.41
CA ARG A 503 -13.67 -24.63 18.52
C ARG A 503 -14.12 -23.17 18.55
N ALA A 504 -15.00 -22.79 17.61
CA ALA A 504 -15.64 -21.48 17.57
C ALA A 504 -16.43 -21.21 18.87
N ARG A 505 -16.31 -19.99 19.40
CA ARG A 505 -17.11 -19.49 20.54
C ARG A 505 -18.51 -19.12 20.03
N GLU A 506 -19.54 -19.80 20.55
CA GLU A 506 -20.94 -19.38 20.39
C GLU A 506 -21.28 -18.31 21.44
N HIS A 507 -22.01 -17.28 21.02
CA HIS A 507 -22.54 -16.22 21.86
C HIS A 507 -23.72 -16.73 22.71
N HIS A 508 -23.71 -16.43 24.00
CA HIS A 508 -24.84 -16.62 24.91
C HIS A 508 -25.79 -15.42 24.85
N ASP A 509 -27.03 -15.65 24.43
CA ASP A 509 -28.18 -14.76 24.67
C ASP A 509 -28.98 -15.29 25.88
N ASP A 510 -29.22 -14.41 26.85
CA ASP A 510 -30.01 -14.67 28.06
C ASP A 510 -31.50 -14.35 27.84
N SER A 511 -32.39 -15.34 28.01
CA SER A 511 -33.81 -15.15 28.38
C SER A 511 -34.46 -16.47 28.90
N PRO A 512 -35.45 -16.41 29.83
CA PRO A 512 -35.74 -17.50 30.78
C PRO A 512 -36.81 -18.53 30.33
N PRO A 513 -36.99 -19.66 31.06
CA PRO A 513 -37.48 -20.92 30.49
C PRO A 513 -38.97 -21.22 30.72
N GLN A 514 -39.61 -21.94 29.78
CA GLN A 514 -40.87 -22.67 30.03
C GLN A 514 -40.89 -24.10 29.43
N SER A 515 -41.07 -25.06 30.35
CA SER A 515 -41.77 -26.37 30.29
C SER A 515 -41.66 -27.35 29.09
N LYS A 516 -40.80 -28.37 29.29
CA LYS A 516 -40.91 -29.84 29.12
C LYS A 516 -42.06 -30.54 28.32
N LEU A 517 -41.60 -31.46 27.42
CA LEU A 517 -42.08 -32.83 27.01
C LEU A 517 -43.00 -32.98 25.75
N PRO A 518 -42.99 -34.15 25.02
CA PRO A 518 -41.86 -34.82 24.34
C PRO A 518 -42.15 -35.41 22.92
N ASN A 519 -41.07 -35.73 22.20
CA ASN A 519 -40.87 -36.79 21.18
C ASN A 519 -41.83 -37.01 19.99
N ARG A 520 -41.28 -36.91 18.76
CA ARG A 520 -41.26 -38.05 17.80
C ARG A 520 -40.24 -37.87 16.66
N ARG A 521 -39.31 -38.83 16.56
CA ARG A 521 -38.46 -39.11 15.39
C ARG A 521 -39.31 -39.56 14.20
N LEU A 522 -38.89 -39.24 12.98
CA LEU A 522 -38.90 -40.11 11.80
C LEU A 522 -38.15 -39.43 10.63
N SER A 523 -37.21 -40.17 10.04
CA SER A 523 -36.63 -39.97 8.71
C SER A 523 -36.26 -41.36 8.16
N PRO A 524 -35.87 -41.52 6.89
CA PRO A 524 -36.49 -41.07 5.64
C PRO A 524 -36.86 -42.29 4.75
N LYS A 525 -37.63 -42.10 3.66
CA LYS A 525 -37.79 -43.12 2.61
C LYS A 525 -37.51 -42.56 1.22
N THR A 526 -36.59 -43.24 0.56
CA THR A 526 -36.20 -43.28 -0.85
C THR A 526 -37.33 -43.72 -1.77
N ALA A 527 -37.40 -43.15 -2.99
CA ALA A 527 -37.79 -43.86 -4.23
C ALA A 527 -37.51 -43.01 -5.48
N ASP A 528 -36.60 -43.49 -6.32
CA ASP A 528 -36.57 -43.47 -7.80
C ASP A 528 -36.48 -44.96 -8.21
N PRO A 529 -36.72 -45.42 -9.47
CA PRO A 529 -36.65 -44.70 -10.75
C PRO A 529 -37.74 -45.09 -11.79
N GLU A 530 -37.79 -44.44 -12.96
CA GLU A 530 -37.95 -45.15 -14.25
C GLU A 530 -37.55 -44.32 -15.49
N GLN A 531 -36.99 -45.04 -16.46
CA GLN A 531 -36.37 -44.60 -17.71
C GLN A 531 -37.40 -44.53 -18.85
N GLU A 532 -37.18 -43.67 -19.86
CA GLU A 532 -37.25 -44.14 -21.25
C GLU A 532 -36.30 -43.42 -22.23
N LYS A 533 -35.61 -44.29 -22.97
CA LYS A 533 -34.72 -44.21 -24.16
C LYS A 533 -35.36 -43.42 -25.33
N SER A 534 -34.74 -43.08 -26.47
CA SER A 534 -33.41 -43.12 -27.12
C SER A 534 -33.68 -42.79 -28.60
N THR A 535 -32.81 -42.05 -29.30
CA THR A 535 -32.17 -42.42 -30.59
C THR A 535 -31.39 -41.20 -31.14
N ARG A 536 -30.05 -41.27 -31.27
CA ARG A 536 -29.23 -41.58 -32.47
C ARG A 536 -29.43 -40.54 -33.60
N ALA A 537 -28.43 -39.96 -34.27
CA ALA A 537 -27.04 -40.37 -34.53
C ALA A 537 -26.21 -39.23 -35.19
N GLY A 538 -24.88 -39.38 -35.19
CA GLY A 538 -23.96 -38.95 -36.27
C GLY A 538 -23.44 -37.50 -36.20
N ALA A 539 -22.23 -37.20 -35.71
CA ALA A 539 -20.87 -37.50 -36.22
C ALA A 539 -20.31 -36.48 -37.23
N LYS A 540 -19.12 -35.97 -36.84
CA LYS A 540 -17.96 -35.50 -37.64
C LYS A 540 -17.89 -34.07 -38.18
N ARG A 541 -17.03 -33.30 -37.50
CA ARG A 541 -15.70 -32.77 -37.90
C ARG A 541 -15.55 -31.81 -39.11
N CYS A 542 -14.71 -30.81 -38.82
CA CYS A 542 -13.82 -30.02 -39.69
C CYS A 542 -14.43 -28.85 -40.48
N GLY A 543 -14.11 -27.62 -40.04
CA GLY A 543 -12.86 -26.96 -40.44
C GLY A 543 -12.93 -26.00 -41.64
N ALA A 544 -12.26 -24.87 -41.45
CA ALA A 544 -11.67 -23.94 -42.43
C ALA A 544 -12.46 -22.67 -42.78
N ALA A 545 -11.72 -21.57 -42.57
CA ALA A 545 -11.96 -20.20 -42.97
C ALA A 545 -12.00 -20.00 -44.49
N ARG A 546 -12.56 -18.87 -44.92
CA ARG A 546 -11.90 -17.95 -45.86
C ARG A 546 -12.65 -16.62 -46.00
N ASP A 547 -11.85 -15.56 -46.03
CA ASP A 547 -12.15 -14.19 -46.43
C ASP A 547 -12.77 -14.09 -47.83
N PHE A 548 -13.52 -13.01 -48.08
CA PHE A 548 -13.46 -12.28 -49.35
C PHE A 548 -13.84 -10.80 -49.14
N ALA A 549 -13.00 -9.92 -49.70
CA ALA A 549 -13.17 -8.47 -49.79
C ALA A 549 -13.51 -8.05 -51.24
N THR A 550 -13.77 -6.73 -51.40
CA THR A 550 -13.87 -5.89 -52.64
C THR A 550 -15.25 -5.82 -53.30
N GLY A 551 -15.77 -4.67 -53.79
CA GLY A 551 -15.32 -3.27 -53.98
C GLY A 551 -16.58 -2.36 -54.19
N ILE A 552 -16.56 -1.03 -53.91
CA ILE A 552 -16.15 0.12 -54.79
C ILE A 552 -17.02 0.19 -56.07
N GLU A 553 -17.73 1.24 -56.53
CA GLU A 553 -17.97 2.70 -56.30
C GLU A 553 -19.10 3.12 -57.33
N PRO A 554 -19.38 4.39 -57.77
CA PRO A 554 -19.21 5.77 -57.23
C PRO A 554 -20.43 6.72 -57.49
N GLY A 555 -20.30 8.00 -57.06
CA GLY A 555 -20.94 9.17 -57.70
C GLY A 555 -21.41 10.28 -56.74
N THR A 556 -20.54 11.19 -56.26
CA THR A 556 -20.38 12.62 -56.70
C THR A 556 -21.57 13.56 -56.45
N GLY A 557 -21.48 14.75 -55.84
CA GLY A 557 -20.36 15.52 -55.29
C GLY A 557 -20.79 16.93 -54.82
N ASN A 558 -19.90 17.57 -54.03
CA ASN A 558 -19.61 19.00 -53.76
C ASN A 558 -20.76 19.98 -53.42
N GLY A 559 -20.63 20.99 -52.55
CA GLY A 559 -19.58 21.69 -51.77
C GLY A 559 -20.35 22.73 -50.90
N ASP A 560 -19.81 23.62 -50.08
CA ASP A 560 -18.46 24.10 -49.85
C ASP A 560 -18.42 24.94 -48.56
N ALA A 561 -17.19 25.24 -48.16
CA ALA A 561 -16.61 26.05 -47.07
C ALA A 561 -17.41 27.10 -46.26
N THR A 562 -16.97 27.16 -45.00
CA THR A 562 -17.19 28.13 -43.91
C THR A 562 -16.55 29.51 -44.13
N GLY A 563 -17.21 30.57 -43.66
CA GLY A 563 -16.68 31.94 -43.57
C GLY A 563 -17.21 32.74 -42.36
N VAL A 564 -16.27 33.43 -41.73
CA VAL A 564 -16.27 34.35 -40.56
C VAL A 564 -17.31 35.48 -40.59
N SER A 565 -17.87 35.88 -39.43
CA SER A 565 -17.86 37.27 -38.87
C SER A 565 -18.94 37.52 -37.80
N ALA A 566 -18.63 38.47 -36.93
CA ALA A 566 -19.27 38.87 -35.69
C ALA A 566 -20.39 39.94 -35.84
N VAL A 567 -20.97 40.26 -34.66
CA VAL A 567 -21.70 41.49 -34.27
C VAL A 567 -23.20 41.56 -34.59
N GLU A 568 -24.05 41.54 -33.54
CA GLU A 568 -24.95 42.66 -33.24
C GLU A 568 -25.56 42.56 -31.83
N ALA A 569 -25.68 43.74 -31.19
CA ALA A 569 -26.21 43.99 -29.86
C ALA A 569 -27.53 44.78 -29.95
N ARG A 570 -28.38 44.70 -28.91
CA ARG A 570 -29.41 45.69 -28.50
C ARG A 570 -29.76 45.43 -27.02
N ASN A 571 -29.35 46.29 -26.09
CA ASN A 571 -30.06 47.43 -25.46
C ASN A 571 -31.24 47.03 -24.55
N GLY A 572 -31.39 47.51 -23.31
CA GLY A 572 -30.69 48.61 -22.63
C GLY A 572 -31.07 48.85 -21.15
N ASP A 573 -30.57 50.01 -20.67
CA ASP A 573 -30.88 50.84 -19.49
C ASP A 573 -30.69 50.30 -18.04
N GLY A 574 -30.01 50.98 -17.11
CA GLY A 574 -29.41 52.32 -17.13
C GLY A 574 -28.68 52.73 -15.81
N ALA A 575 -27.91 53.83 -15.93
CA ALA A 575 -27.43 54.83 -14.94
C ALA A 575 -26.66 54.39 -13.67
N ALA A 576 -25.34 54.67 -13.53
CA ALA A 576 -24.68 55.92 -13.06
C ALA A 576 -24.85 56.18 -11.53
N ALA A 577 -23.85 56.50 -10.70
CA ALA A 577 -22.68 57.37 -10.92
C ALA A 577 -21.52 57.10 -9.92
N LYS A 578 -20.31 57.50 -10.35
CA LYS A 578 -19.10 57.70 -9.54
C LYS A 578 -19.24 58.91 -8.61
N ASN A 579 -18.54 58.91 -7.47
CA ASN A 579 -17.70 60.05 -7.11
C ASN A 579 -16.56 59.68 -6.16
N THR A 580 -15.39 60.20 -6.51
CA THR A 580 -14.12 60.21 -5.80
C THR A 580 -13.93 61.52 -5.03
N ALA A 581 -13.06 61.47 -4.00
CA ALA A 581 -12.04 62.46 -3.63
C ALA A 581 -12.14 63.13 -2.23
N ALA A 582 -11.13 62.79 -1.40
CA ALA A 582 -10.08 63.66 -0.84
C ALA A 582 -10.33 64.63 0.35
N GLY A 583 -9.37 64.55 1.29
CA GLY A 583 -8.87 65.60 2.20
C GLY A 583 -9.44 65.55 3.62
N ASP A 584 -8.75 65.87 4.71
CA ASP A 584 -7.33 66.12 5.01
C ASP A 584 -7.24 66.29 6.55
N ASP A 585 -6.05 66.09 7.10
CA ASP A 585 -5.48 66.62 8.36
C ASP A 585 -6.16 66.51 9.75
N GLY A 586 -5.34 66.07 10.73
CA GLY A 586 -5.63 66.16 12.16
C GLY A 586 -4.55 65.57 13.07
N LYS A 587 -3.44 66.30 13.26
CA LYS A 587 -2.35 66.06 14.24
C LYS A 587 -2.86 65.93 15.69
N GLY A 588 -2.15 65.14 16.51
CA GLY A 588 -2.15 65.32 17.98
C GLY A 588 -1.60 64.12 18.74
N GLY A 589 -0.28 64.07 18.96
CA GLY A 589 0.33 63.22 19.98
C GLY A 589 0.55 64.01 21.27
N THR A 590 0.37 63.38 22.43
CA THR A 590 1.15 63.68 23.65
C THR A 590 1.19 62.45 24.56
N GLU A 591 2.41 62.10 24.97
CA GLU A 591 2.76 61.13 26.02
C GLU A 591 2.43 61.66 27.42
N GLU A 592 2.28 60.72 28.37
CA GLU A 592 2.77 60.70 29.77
C GLU A 592 1.73 60.17 30.78
N LYS A 593 2.00 59.00 31.37
CA LYS A 593 2.26 58.89 32.83
C LYS A 593 2.76 57.51 33.26
N GLN A 594 3.89 57.59 33.98
CA GLN A 594 4.57 56.66 34.88
C GLN A 594 3.67 55.68 35.68
N GLN A 595 4.10 54.42 35.76
CA GLN A 595 4.73 53.83 36.95
C GLN A 595 5.54 52.58 36.61
#